data_AF-A0A351LE82-F1
#
_entry.id   AF-A0A351LE82-F1
#
_cell.length_a   1.000
_cell.length_b   1.000
_cell.length_c   1.000
_cell.angle_alpha   90.00
_cell.angle_beta   90.00
_cell.angle_gamma   90.00
#
_symmetry.space_group_name_H-M   'P 1'
#
loop_
_entity.id
_entity.type
_entity.pdbx_description
1 polymer ?
#
loop_
_entity_poly.entity_id
_entity_poly.type
_entity_poly.pdbx_seq_one_letter_code
_entity_poly.pdbx_strand_id
1 'polypeptide(L)'
;MIREVGDRAGEGRTLNNIGQVYNHLGQYPKALEFFQQGLAIVREVGDRAGEGASLNNIGLVYNSLGQYPKALEFYQQALAIVREVGDKAGEGRILNNIGLVYNSLG
;
A
#
# COMPACT_ATOMS: atom_id res chain seq x y z
N MET A 1 18.51 -20.41 -0.56
CA MET A 1 18.26 -19.09 -1.19
C MET A 1 16.84 -18.94 -1.73
N ILE A 2 16.37 -19.67 -2.76
CA ILE A 2 15.01 -19.44 -3.31
C ILE A 2 13.88 -19.62 -2.27
N ARG A 3 13.98 -20.63 -1.41
CA ARG A 3 12.99 -20.90 -0.35
C ARG A 3 12.88 -19.75 0.66
N GLU A 4 14.01 -19.18 1.06
CA GLU A 4 14.10 -18.10 2.05
C GLU A 4 13.53 -16.78 1.50
N VAL A 5 13.82 -16.47 0.23
CA VAL A 5 13.22 -15.30 -0.47
C VAL A 5 11.70 -15.47 -0.62
N GLY A 6 11.24 -16.69 -0.94
CA GLY A 6 9.80 -16.99 -1.02
C GLY A 6 9.08 -16.86 0.31
N ASP A 7 9.67 -17.38 1.40
CA ASP A 7 9.13 -17.27 2.75
C ASP A 7 9.06 -15.80 3.19
N ARG A 8 10.09 -15.02 2.88
CA ARG A 8 10.16 -13.59 3.19
C ARG A 8 9.14 -12.77 2.40
N ALA A 9 8.95 -13.04 1.10
CA ALA A 9 7.86 -12.42 0.33
C ALA A 9 6.47 -12.75 0.91
N GLY A 10 6.27 -13.99 1.37
CA GLY A 10 5.04 -14.42 2.05
C GLY A 10 4.79 -13.67 3.37
N GLU A 11 5.84 -13.42 4.16
CA GLU A 11 5.78 -12.61 5.38
C GLU A 11 5.31 -11.17 5.08
N GLY A 12 5.91 -10.53 4.08
CA GLY A 12 5.52 -9.18 3.66
C GLY A 12 4.05 -9.08 3.26
N ARG A 13 3.53 -10.07 2.52
CA ARG A 13 2.09 -10.14 2.15
C ARG A 13 1.20 -10.38 3.37
N THR A 14 1.65 -11.21 4.31
CA THR A 14 0.90 -11.50 5.54
C THR A 14 0.76 -10.26 6.40
N LEU A 15 1.84 -9.49 6.59
CA LEU A 15 1.82 -8.21 7.31
C LEU A 15 0.87 -7.21 6.65
N ASN A 16 0.86 -7.12 5.31
CA ASN A 16 -0.11 -6.30 4.60
C ASN A 16 -1.57 -6.72 4.90
N ASN A 17 -1.86 -8.02 4.93
CA ASN A 17 -3.22 -8.49 5.25
C ASN A 17 -3.61 -8.12 6.69
N ILE A 18 -2.69 -8.26 7.65
CA ILE A 18 -2.92 -7.82 9.04
C ILE A 18 -3.17 -6.31 9.11
N GLY A 19 -2.38 -5.52 8.38
CA GLY A 19 -2.59 -4.07 8.25
C GLY A 19 -3.99 -3.73 7.73
N GLN A 20 -4.49 -4.46 6.73
CA GLN A 20 -5.86 -4.26 6.23
C GLN A 20 -6.92 -4.58 7.27
N VAL A 21 -6.75 -5.63 8.07
CA VAL A 21 -7.66 -5.93 9.18
C VAL A 21 -7.71 -4.77 10.16
N TYR A 22 -6.56 -4.23 10.60
CA TYR A 22 -6.55 -3.09 11.50
C TYR A 22 -7.12 -1.81 10.87
N ASN A 23 -6.90 -1.59 9.57
CA ASN A 23 -7.51 -0.48 8.85
C ASN A 23 -9.05 -0.57 8.86
N HIS A 24 -9.61 -1.75 8.59
CA HIS A 24 -11.06 -1.98 8.65
C HIS A 24 -11.63 -1.83 10.05
N LEU A 25 -10.83 -2.11 11.08
CA LEU A 25 -11.19 -1.87 12.49
C LEU A 25 -11.02 -0.40 12.92
N GLY A 26 -10.60 0.50 12.04
CA GLY A 26 -10.31 1.90 12.36
C GLY A 26 -9.07 2.11 13.24
N GLN A 27 -8.26 1.06 13.46
CA GLN A 27 -7.02 1.12 14.24
C GLN A 27 -5.86 1.57 13.35
N TYR A 28 -5.96 2.80 12.83
CA TYR A 28 -5.05 3.34 11.82
C TYR A 28 -3.55 3.32 12.19
N PRO A 29 -3.13 3.63 13.44
CA PRO A 29 -1.71 3.54 13.80
C PRO A 29 -1.14 2.13 13.67
N LYS A 30 -1.89 1.10 14.08
CA LYS A 30 -1.48 -0.30 13.91
C LYS A 30 -1.48 -0.71 12.44
N ALA A 31 -2.48 -0.27 11.67
CA ALA A 31 -2.52 -0.52 10.25
C ALA A 31 -1.24 0.00 9.56
N LEU A 32 -0.85 1.25 9.85
CA LEU A 32 0.39 1.83 9.32
C LEU A 32 1.63 1.05 9.74
N GLU A 33 1.73 0.63 11.00
CA GLU A 33 2.85 -0.17 11.50
C GLU A 33 3.02 -1.46 10.67
N PHE A 34 1.95 -2.24 10.51
CA PHE A 34 1.99 -3.49 9.75
C PHE A 34 2.23 -3.27 8.26
N PHE A 35 1.64 -2.24 7.65
CA PHE A 35 1.91 -1.91 6.26
C PHE A 35 3.36 -1.46 6.03
N GLN A 36 3.96 -0.71 6.95
CA GLN A 36 5.35 -0.27 6.86
C GLN A 36 6.33 -1.44 7.02
N GLN A 37 6.07 -2.37 7.95
CA GLN A 37 6.85 -3.60 8.08
C GLN A 37 6.74 -4.44 6.80
N GLY A 38 5.52 -4.65 6.29
CA GLY A 38 5.30 -5.37 5.03
C GLY A 38 6.00 -4.69 3.84
N LEU A 39 5.94 -3.36 3.77
CA LEU A 39 6.60 -2.54 2.75
C LEU A 39 8.13 -2.72 2.76
N ALA A 40 8.74 -2.73 3.95
CA ALA A 40 10.18 -2.93 4.09
C ALA A 40 10.60 -4.30 3.53
N ILE A 41 9.81 -5.34 3.82
CA ILE A 41 10.09 -6.70 3.36
C ILE A 41 9.93 -6.84 1.84
N VAL A 42 8.82 -6.35 1.27
CA VAL A 42 8.61 -6.46 -0.19
C VAL A 42 9.66 -5.68 -0.98
N ARG A 43 10.18 -4.58 -0.43
CA ARG A 43 11.35 -3.86 -0.98
C ARG A 43 12.63 -4.68 -0.88
N GLU A 44 12.88 -5.29 0.28
CA GLU A 44 14.06 -6.14 0.53
C GLU A 44 14.17 -7.29 -0.48
N VAL A 45 13.04 -7.94 -0.78
CA VAL A 45 13.00 -9.10 -1.70
C VAL A 45 12.73 -8.72 -3.16
N GLY A 46 12.52 -7.43 -3.46
CA GLY A 46 12.22 -6.96 -4.81
C GLY A 46 10.83 -7.32 -5.34
N ASP A 47 9.85 -7.62 -4.46
CA ASP A 47 8.45 -7.83 -4.85
C ASP A 47 7.79 -6.48 -5.17
N ARG A 48 7.98 -6.03 -6.42
CA ARG A 48 7.51 -4.73 -6.89
C ARG A 48 5.98 -4.62 -6.89
N ALA A 49 5.27 -5.71 -7.18
CA ALA A 49 3.80 -5.74 -7.09
C ALA A 49 3.33 -5.60 -5.64
N GLY A 50 3.98 -6.31 -4.71
CA GLY A 50 3.75 -6.18 -3.27
C GLY A 50 4.00 -4.76 -2.76
N GLU A 51 5.06 -4.11 -3.23
CA GLU A 51 5.38 -2.72 -2.88
C GLU A 51 4.28 -1.74 -3.30
N GLY A 52 3.79 -1.84 -4.55
CA GLY A 52 2.68 -1.01 -5.03
C GLY A 52 1.42 -1.19 -4.18
N ALA A 53 1.10 -2.43 -3.80
CA ALA A 53 -0.03 -2.73 -2.93
C ALA A 53 0.13 -2.14 -1.53
N SER A 54 1.30 -2.28 -0.90
CA SER A 54 1.60 -1.70 0.41
C SER A 54 1.46 -0.18 0.42
N LEU A 55 2.05 0.50 -0.57
CA LEU A 55 2.00 1.96 -0.68
C LEU A 55 0.56 2.45 -0.87
N ASN A 56 -0.23 1.77 -1.72
CA ASN A 56 -1.65 2.10 -1.87
C ASN A 56 -2.41 1.95 -0.55
N ASN A 57 -2.13 0.89 0.23
CA ASN A 57 -2.79 0.69 1.52
C ASN A 57 -2.41 1.76 2.56
N ILE A 58 -1.15 2.20 2.59
CA ILE A 58 -0.71 3.32 3.43
C ILE A 58 -1.43 4.61 3.01
N GLY A 59 -1.56 4.86 1.70
CA GLY A 59 -2.34 5.96 1.16
C GLY A 59 -3.80 5.94 1.62
N LEU A 60 -4.43 4.76 1.62
CA LEU A 60 -5.79 4.56 2.12
C LEU A 60 -5.92 4.93 3.60
N VAL A 61 -4.96 4.53 4.44
CA VAL A 61 -4.99 4.89 5.87
C VAL A 61 -4.87 6.40 6.06
N TYR A 62 -3.95 7.07 5.35
CA TYR A 62 -3.84 8.54 5.45
C TYR A 62 -5.08 9.26 4.92
N ASN A 63 -5.72 8.73 3.89
CA ASN A 63 -6.99 9.24 3.40
C ASN A 63 -8.09 9.14 4.48
N SER A 64 -8.22 7.97 5.12
CA SER A 64 -9.17 7.76 6.23
C SER A 64 -8.90 8.66 7.44
N LEU A 65 -7.66 9.09 7.64
CA LEU A 65 -7.25 10.05 8.66
C LEU A 65 -7.45 11.52 8.26
N GLY A 66 -7.94 11.81 7.05
CA GLY A 66 -8.06 13.17 6.50
C GLY A 66 -6.70 13.82 6.16
N GLN A 67 -5.61 13.06 6.19
CA GLN A 67 -4.26 13.54 5.86
C GLN A 67 -4.02 13.47 4.35
N TYR A 68 -4.84 14.18 3.59
CA TYR A 68 -4.90 14.12 2.13
C TYR A 68 -3.57 14.33 1.40
N PRO A 69 -2.69 15.30 1.79
CA PRO A 69 -1.40 15.47 1.12
C PRO A 69 -0.50 14.22 1.23
N LYS A 70 -0.49 13.56 2.39
CA LYS A 70 0.26 12.31 2.57
C LYS A 70 -0.37 11.17 1.79
N ALA A 71 -1.70 11.07 1.77
CA ALA A 71 -2.39 10.05 0.99
C ALA A 71 -1.99 10.13 -0.50
N LEU A 72 -1.97 11.34 -1.07
CA LEU A 72 -1.56 11.58 -2.45
C LEU A 72 -0.10 11.19 -2.72
N GLU A 73 0.81 11.51 -1.80
CA GLU A 73 2.22 11.11 -1.91
C GLU A 73 2.36 9.58 -2.06
N PHE A 74 1.71 8.82 -1.18
CA PHE A 74 1.75 7.36 -1.21
C PHE A 74 1.03 6.77 -2.43
N TYR A 75 -0.11 7.34 -2.84
CA TYR A 75 -0.81 6.92 -4.05
C TYR A 75 0.01 7.18 -5.31
N GLN A 76 0.75 8.28 -5.40
CA GLN A 76 1.61 8.57 -6.55
C GLN A 76 2.77 7.59 -6.65
N GLN A 77 3.40 7.24 -5.51
CA GLN A 77 4.42 6.20 -5.48
C GLN A 77 3.85 4.84 -5.92
N ALA A 78 2.67 4.47 -5.40
CA ALA A 78 1.99 3.24 -5.81
C ALA A 78 1.65 3.24 -7.31
N LEU A 79 1.18 4.38 -7.84
CA LEU A 79 0.81 4.53 -9.24
C LEU A 79 1.99 4.31 -10.19
N ALA A 80 3.16 4.86 -9.84
CA ALA A 80 4.38 4.66 -10.61
C ALA A 80 4.73 3.18 -10.69
N ILE A 81 4.61 2.46 -9.57
CA ILE A 81 4.93 1.04 -9.48
C ILE A 81 3.94 0.16 -10.25
N VAL A 82 2.63 0.36 -10.08
CA VAL A 82 1.64 -0.47 -10.79
C VAL A 82 1.73 -0.27 -12.30
N ARG A 83 2.15 0.91 -12.75
CA ARG A 83 2.47 1.17 -14.17
C ARG A 83 3.73 0.45 -14.62
N GLU A 84 4.78 0.46 -13.82
CA GLU A 84 6.04 -0.25 -14.06
C GLU A 84 5.79 -1.75 -14.27
N VAL A 85 4.98 -2.37 -13.41
CA VAL A 85 4.70 -3.82 -13.46
C VAL A 85 3.51 -4.19 -14.39
N GLY A 86 2.86 -3.21 -15.00
CA GLY A 86 1.72 -3.43 -15.91
C GLY A 86 0.40 -3.84 -15.25
N ASP A 87 0.23 -3.62 -13.93
CA ASP A 87 -1.02 -3.91 -13.22
C ASP A 87 -2.10 -2.84 -13.50
N LYS A 88 -2.91 -3.10 -14.53
CA LYS A 88 -4.01 -2.20 -14.92
C LYS A 88 -5.15 -2.14 -13.93
N ALA A 89 -5.39 -3.21 -13.18
CA ALA A 89 -6.43 -3.21 -12.14
C ALA A 89 -5.97 -2.38 -10.93
N GLY A 90 -4.71 -2.49 -10.54
CA GLY A 90 -4.07 -1.63 -9.54
C GLY A 90 -4.08 -0.15 -9.95
N GLU A 91 -3.71 0.15 -11.19
CA GLU A 91 -3.74 1.51 -11.75
C GLU A 91 -5.14 2.14 -11.62
N GLY A 92 -6.19 1.43 -12.04
CA GLY A 92 -7.57 1.93 -11.92
C GLY A 92 -7.99 2.20 -10.47
N ARG A 93 -7.66 1.30 -9.54
CA ARG A 93 -7.97 1.48 -8.10
C ARG A 93 -7.27 2.70 -7.52
N ILE A 94 -5.98 2.89 -7.81
CA ILE A 94 -5.20 4.02 -7.29
C ILE A 94 -5.71 5.34 -7.87
N LEU A 95 -6.01 5.40 -9.17
CA LEU A 95 -6.56 6.60 -9.79
C LEU A 95 -7.93 6.97 -9.20
N ASN A 96 -8.78 5.98 -8.92
CA ASN A 96 -10.05 6.21 -8.21
C ASN A 96 -9.79 6.82 -6.82
N ASN A 97 -8.84 6.27 -6.06
CA ASN A 97 -8.51 6.78 -4.72
C ASN A 97 -7.98 8.22 -4.77
N ILE A 98 -7.13 8.56 -5.74
CA ILE A 98 -6.65 9.93 -5.96
C ILE A 98 -7.83 10.87 -6.28
N GLY A 99 -8.76 10.44 -7.14
CA GLY A 99 -9.96 11.22 -7.47
C GLY A 99 -10.83 11.49 -6.25
N LEU A 100 -11.01 10.49 -5.38
CA LEU A 100 -11.73 10.65 -4.11
C LEU A 100 -11.05 11.68 -3.19
N VAL A 101 -9.72 11.68 -3.10
CA VAL A 101 -8.99 12.68 -2.32
C VAL A 101 -9.22 14.09 -2.86
N TYR A 102 -9.14 14.30 -4.18
CA TYR A 102 -9.41 15.61 -4.77
C TYR A 102 -10.86 16.07 -4.54
N ASN A 103 -11.84 15.17 -4.60
CA ASN A 103 -13.22 15.48 -4.26
C ASN A 103 -13.39 15.90 -2.78
N SER A 104 -12.57 15.38 -1.87
CA SER A 104 -12.60 15.78 -0.45
C SER A 104 -11.86 17.09 -0.14
N LEU A 105 -11.03 17.59 -1.09
CA LEU A 105 -10.30 18.85 -0.97
C LEU A 105 -11.03 20.04 -1.61
N GLY A 106 -12.00 19.78 -2.49
CA GLY A 106 -12.84 20.79 -3.14
C GLY A 106 -14.10 21.11 -2.33
#